data_AF-A0A5K0VI58-F1
#
_entry.id   AF-A0A5K0VI58-F1
#
_cell.length_a   1.000
_cell.length_b   1.000
_cell.length_c   1.000
_cell.angle_alpha   90.00
_cell.angle_beta   90.00
_cell.angle_gamma   90.00
#
_symmetry.space_group_name_H-M   'P 1'
#
loop_
_entity.id
_entity.type
_entity.pdbx_description
1 polymer ?
#
loop_
_entity_poly.entity_id
_entity_poly.type
_entity_poly.pdbx_seq_one_letter_code
_entity_poly.pdbx_strand_id
1 'polypeptide(L)' 'GYSVATGGPFAWGLCYNHELSPSQSYCDPNYIYPCTPGAEYYGRGAIPIY' A
#
# COMPACT_ATOMS: atom_id res chain seq x y z
N GLY A 1 -2.70 -8.61 19.27
CA GLY A 1 -3.59 -8.52 18.09
C GLY A 1 -4.71 -7.54 18.40
N TYR A 2 -5.32 -6.91 17.39
CA TYR A 2 -6.23 -5.74 17.47
C TYR A 2 -7.33 -5.74 18.57
N SER A 3 -7.59 -6.85 19.26
CA SER A 3 -8.46 -6.93 20.45
C SER A 3 -8.00 -6.08 21.64
N VAL A 4 -6.71 -5.71 21.72
CA VAL A 4 -6.17 -4.82 22.77
C VAL A 4 -5.99 -3.37 22.31
N ALA A 5 -6.44 -3.03 21.09
CA ALA A 5 -6.29 -1.69 20.55
C ALA A 5 -7.21 -0.70 21.30
N THR A 6 -6.64 0.45 21.73
CA THR A 6 -7.40 1.51 22.41
C THR A 6 -8.54 2.00 21.52
N GLY A 7 -9.78 1.99 22.02
CA GLY A 7 -10.96 2.35 21.21
C GLY A 7 -11.49 1.22 20.32
N GLY A 8 -10.91 0.02 20.38
CA GLY A 8 -11.32 -1.15 19.62
C GLY A 8 -10.72 -1.22 18.20
N PRO A 9 -10.90 -2.33 17.49
CA PRO A 9 -10.24 -2.60 16.20
C PRO A 9 -10.64 -1.63 15.08
N PHE A 10 -11.83 -1.02 15.15
CA PHE A 10 -12.35 -0.13 14.10
C PHE A 10 -11.94 1.35 14.28
N ALA A 11 -11.31 1.71 15.41
CA ALA A 11 -10.85 3.08 15.66
C ALA A 11 -9.52 3.42 14.96
N TRP A 12 -8.85 2.42 14.36
CA TRP A 12 -7.50 2.55 13.80
C TRP A 12 -7.50 2.52 12.26
N GLY A 13 -8.58 2.98 11.64
CA GLY A 13 -8.60 3.22 10.20
C GLY A 13 -7.51 4.21 9.78
N LEU A 14 -7.02 4.09 8.55
CA LEU A 14 -5.97 4.97 7.99
C LEU A 14 -4.65 4.99 8.77
N CYS A 15 -4.38 3.98 9.59
CA CYS A 15 -3.14 3.89 10.39
C CYS A 15 -1.86 3.78 9.53
N TYR A 16 -1.98 3.27 8.30
CA TYR A 16 -0.87 3.11 7.37
C TYR A 16 -1.13 3.88 6.08
N ASN A 17 -0.08 4.46 5.52
CA ASN A 17 -0.11 5.26 4.29
C ASN A 17 0.60 4.57 3.11
N HIS A 18 1.20 3.40 3.33
CA HIS A 18 1.84 2.59 2.31
C HIS A 18 1.83 1.11 2.72
N GLU A 19 2.00 0.24 1.74
CA GLU A 19 2.14 -1.19 1.94
C GLU A 19 3.36 -1.51 2.80
N LEU A 20 3.16 -2.33 3.85
CA LEU A 20 4.19 -2.58 4.87
C LEU A 20 5.31 -3.51 4.37
N SER A 21 4.96 -4.51 3.57
CA SER A 21 5.89 -5.54 3.09
C SER A 21 5.58 -5.91 1.64
N PRO A 22 5.76 -4.98 0.68
CA PRO A 22 5.52 -5.27 -0.73
C PRO A 22 6.47 -6.38 -1.20
N SER A 23 5.91 -7.41 -1.86
CA SER A 23 6.68 -8.53 -2.40
C SER A 23 7.30 -8.25 -3.77
N GLN A 24 6.87 -7.17 -4.41
CA GLN A 24 7.28 -6.77 -5.76
C GLN A 24 7.13 -5.25 -5.94
N SER A 25 7.65 -4.72 -7.05
CA SER A 25 7.57 -3.29 -7.38
C SER A 25 6.26 -2.88 -8.07
N TYR A 26 5.38 -3.84 -8.40
CA TYR A 26 4.10 -3.63 -9.10
C TYR A 26 4.23 -2.87 -10.44
N CYS A 27 5.35 -3.04 -11.10
CA CYS A 27 5.56 -2.54 -12.46
C CYS A 27 5.11 -3.59 -13.48
N ASP A 28 4.02 -3.31 -14.20
CA ASP A 28 3.63 -4.06 -15.40
C ASP A 28 4.29 -3.39 -16.63
N PRO A 29 5.13 -4.11 -17.40
CA PRO A 29 5.78 -3.55 -18.57
C PRO A 29 4.77 -3.27 -19.68
N ASN A 30 4.26 -2.04 -19.71
CA ASN A 30 3.24 -1.59 -20.64
C ASN A 30 3.76 -0.44 -21.52
N TYR A 31 3.46 -0.47 -22.82
CA TYR A 31 3.86 0.60 -23.76
C TYR A 31 3.08 1.91 -23.57
N ILE A 32 1.84 1.84 -23.07
CA ILE A 32 0.98 2.99 -22.79
C ILE A 32 1.32 3.60 -21.43
N TYR A 33 1.72 2.76 -20.46
CA TYR A 33 2.09 3.15 -19.10
C TYR A 33 3.47 2.61 -18.74
N PRO A 34 4.56 3.17 -19.31
CA PRO A 34 5.90 2.69 -19.03
C PRO A 34 6.27 2.98 -17.58
N CYS A 35 6.87 1.99 -16.93
CA CYS A 35 7.40 2.17 -15.59
C CYS A 35 8.61 3.10 -15.59
N THR A 36 8.66 4.00 -14.62
CA THR A 36 9.82 4.86 -14.42
C THR A 36 10.94 4.06 -13.74
N PRO A 37 12.18 4.06 -14.26
CA PRO A 37 13.29 3.37 -13.63
C PRO A 37 13.50 3.82 -12.18
N GLY A 38 13.57 2.87 -11.25
CA GLY A 38 13.73 3.13 -9.82
C GLY A 38 12.44 3.54 -9.08
N ALA A 39 11.30 3.64 -9.77
CA ALA A 39 10.00 3.84 -9.13
C ALA A 39 9.36 2.50 -8.72
N GLU A 40 8.62 2.53 -7.62
CA GLU A 40 7.87 1.39 -7.09
C GLU A 40 6.40 1.77 -6.88
N TYR A 41 5.51 0.91 -7.39
CA TYR A 41 4.07 1.13 -7.51
C TYR A 41 3.24 0.33 -6.50
N TYR A 42 3.82 -0.04 -5.36
CA TYR A 42 3.09 -0.66 -4.25
C TYR A 42 1.97 0.25 -3.71
N GLY A 43 1.05 -0.33 -2.95
CA GLY A 43 -0.11 0.37 -2.41
C GLY A 43 0.25 1.61 -1.58
N ARG A 44 -0.37 2.76 -1.89
CA ARG A 44 -0.18 4.03 -1.16
C ARG A 44 -1.51 4.70 -0.83
N GLY A 45 -1.49 5.52 0.21
CA GLY A 45 -2.63 6.35 0.63
C GLY A 45 -3.74 5.56 1.30
N ALA A 46 -4.92 6.17 1.37
CA ALA A 46 -6.11 5.62 2.01
C ALA A 46 -6.73 4.45 1.24
N ILE A 47 -6.54 4.42 -0.09
CA ILE A 47 -6.99 3.37 -0.98
C ILE A 47 -5.73 2.79 -1.64
N PRO A 48 -5.20 1.67 -1.13
CA PRO A 48 -4.05 1.03 -1.74
C PRO A 48 -4.43 0.47 -3.11
N ILE A 49 -3.76 0.96 -4.16
CA ILE A 49 -3.83 0.46 -5.54
C ILE A 49 -2.56 -0.33 -5.86
N TYR A 50 -2.69 -1.39 -6.64
CA TYR A 50 -1.59 -2.28 -7.05
C TYR A 50 -1.76 -2.73 -8.49
#